data_AF-A0A419FP92-F1
#
_entry.id   AF-A0A419FP92-F1
#
_cell.length_a   1.000
_cell.length_b   1.000
_cell.length_c   1.000
_cell.angle_alpha   90.00
_cell.angle_beta   90.00
_cell.angle_gamma   90.00
#
_symmetry.space_group_name_H-M   'P 1'
#
loop_
_entity.id
_entity.type
_entity.pdbx_description
1 polymer ?
#
loop_
_entity_poly.entity_id
_entity_poly.type
_entity_poly.pdbx_seq_one_letter_code
_entity_poly.pdbx_strand_id
1 'polypeptide(L)'
;MGNVDALMATDPLKQHIRQTLWEAFIKKLRRKPITYLTFYAPTIMDVKHLARSGYIKFEDSVYKGVVGITKDEKHGYPLAISEGKGRLELFKIGEAHALIDAKEKDFLDKFPFDVINLDYCNYIFGQNNNPFVSNNLKDISLIINQQRRTQCDEFILFLTTRTDRTKAQVGSREKIGFADNFLGDLKDRINLNIQNNSTFRSKYHKLFAGESVANIASSKYNEFVNIGIVKLLSMELASQDYGIVDCTATWLIRDEVKPQRDLLHMALHVKDGNVTKVGARELSSFGRYYYLERGAEKILERLQDGGVTSVTEKKDKKKLEELLGHYIKELREDTFEIRVPESLPE
;
A
#
# COMPACT_ATOMS: atom_id res chain seq x y z
N MET A 1 -23.81 -4.73 4.83
CA MET A 1 -22.61 -4.65 3.95
C MET A 1 -21.95 -6.05 3.83
N GLY A 2 -22.72 -7.11 3.54
CA GLY A 2 -22.29 -8.50 3.80
C GLY A 2 -21.72 -9.32 2.64
N ASN A 3 -21.34 -8.73 1.49
CA ASN A 3 -20.91 -9.53 0.31
C ASN A 3 -19.57 -9.09 -0.31
N VAL A 4 -19.07 -7.90 0.02
CA VAL A 4 -17.86 -7.34 -0.63
C VAL A 4 -16.58 -7.93 -0.04
N ASP A 5 -16.55 -8.18 1.27
CA ASP A 5 -15.36 -8.69 1.96
C ASP A 5 -15.09 -10.17 1.65
N ALA A 6 -16.15 -10.97 1.45
CA ALA A 6 -16.04 -12.35 0.98
C ALA A 6 -15.55 -12.44 -0.48
N LEU A 7 -15.94 -11.49 -1.34
CA LEU A 7 -15.48 -11.41 -2.73
C LEU A 7 -14.01 -10.96 -2.83
N MET A 8 -13.53 -10.07 -1.95
CA MET A 8 -12.13 -9.62 -1.92
C MET A 8 -11.16 -10.68 -1.41
N ALA A 9 -11.63 -11.55 -0.52
CA ALA A 9 -10.84 -12.62 0.05
C ALA A 9 -10.39 -13.65 -0.99
N THR A 10 -11.27 -14.00 -1.92
CA THR A 10 -11.05 -15.05 -2.93
C THR A 10 -10.67 -14.51 -4.28
N ASP A 11 -10.40 -13.20 -4.35
CA ASP A 11 -10.20 -12.52 -5.60
C ASP A 11 -8.89 -13.00 -6.29
N PRO A 12 -9.01 -13.65 -7.46
CA PRO A 12 -7.87 -14.20 -8.18
C PRO A 12 -6.94 -13.10 -8.71
N LEU A 13 -7.47 -11.89 -8.95
CA LEU A 13 -6.69 -10.76 -9.45
C LEU A 13 -5.73 -10.24 -8.36
N LYS A 14 -6.21 -10.08 -7.13
CA LYS A 14 -5.37 -9.73 -5.97
C LYS A 14 -4.40 -10.86 -5.62
N GLN A 15 -4.81 -12.12 -5.76
CA GLN A 15 -3.89 -13.24 -5.55
C GLN A 15 -2.74 -13.24 -6.57
N HIS A 16 -3.04 -12.91 -7.83
CA HIS A 16 -2.01 -12.73 -8.85
C HIS A 16 -1.01 -11.64 -8.45
N ILE A 17 -1.48 -10.50 -7.94
CA ILE A 17 -0.61 -9.41 -7.45
C ILE A 17 0.29 -9.88 -6.31
N ARG A 18 -0.22 -10.68 -5.37
CA ARG A 18 0.62 -11.25 -4.30
C ARG A 18 1.76 -12.09 -4.87
N GLN A 19 1.48 -12.94 -5.85
CA GLN A 19 2.47 -13.82 -6.47
C GLN A 19 3.49 -13.07 -7.35
N THR A 20 3.04 -12.10 -8.16
CA THR A 20 3.88 -11.48 -9.19
C THR A 20 4.55 -10.19 -8.72
N LEU A 21 3.91 -9.44 -7.83
CA LEU A 21 4.45 -8.19 -7.29
C LEU A 21 5.03 -8.39 -5.89
N TRP A 22 4.24 -8.89 -4.94
CA TRP A 22 4.64 -8.88 -3.53
C TRP A 22 5.78 -9.86 -3.25
N GLU A 23 5.64 -11.13 -3.65
CA GLU A 23 6.71 -12.11 -3.46
C GLU A 23 8.03 -11.67 -4.11
N ALA A 24 7.97 -11.05 -5.29
CA ALA A 24 9.16 -10.59 -6.00
C ALA A 24 9.94 -9.55 -5.19
N PHE A 25 9.25 -8.69 -4.43
CA PHE A 25 9.89 -7.73 -3.54
C PHE A 25 10.32 -8.34 -2.22
N ILE A 26 9.54 -9.24 -1.63
CA ILE A 26 9.94 -9.93 -0.40
C ILE A 26 11.21 -10.75 -0.63
N LYS A 27 11.39 -11.36 -1.81
CA LYS A 27 12.62 -12.08 -2.21
C LYS A 27 13.89 -11.22 -2.18
N LYS A 28 13.76 -9.89 -2.21
CA LYS A 28 14.90 -8.96 -2.11
C LYS A 28 15.46 -8.88 -0.70
N LEU A 29 14.64 -9.19 0.31
CA LEU A 29 15.08 -9.34 1.68
C LEU A 29 15.88 -10.63 1.82
N ARG A 30 17.05 -10.55 2.46
CA ARG A 30 17.92 -11.71 2.72
C ARG A 30 17.55 -12.48 3.99
N ARG A 31 16.46 -12.10 4.66
CA ARG A 31 16.03 -12.58 5.97
C ARG A 31 14.73 -13.39 5.84
N LYS A 32 14.70 -14.56 6.49
CA LYS A 32 13.53 -15.43 6.64
C LYS A 32 13.61 -16.15 8.01
N PRO A 33 12.51 -16.29 8.77
CA PRO A 33 11.19 -15.72 8.50
C PRO A 33 11.18 -14.19 8.59
N ILE A 34 10.20 -13.54 7.97
CA ILE A 34 10.00 -12.08 8.02
C ILE A 34 9.04 -11.68 9.14
N THR A 35 9.18 -10.46 9.66
CA THR A 35 8.13 -9.77 10.43
C THR A 35 7.22 -8.97 9.49
N TYR A 36 5.91 -9.01 9.72
CA TYR A 36 4.90 -8.51 8.78
C TYR A 36 3.81 -7.68 9.49
N LEU A 37 3.66 -6.42 9.10
CA LEU A 37 2.55 -5.56 9.51
C LEU A 37 1.52 -5.49 8.38
N THR A 38 0.24 -5.72 8.67
CA THR A 38 -0.83 -5.65 7.66
C THR A 38 -2.13 -5.07 8.22
N PHE A 39 -2.92 -4.41 7.36
CA PHE A 39 -4.31 -4.14 7.69
C PHE A 39 -5.10 -5.44 7.63
N TYR A 40 -5.73 -5.79 8.75
CA TYR A 40 -6.41 -7.07 8.90
C TYR A 40 -7.67 -7.13 8.05
N ALA A 41 -7.76 -8.18 7.22
CA ALA A 41 -8.99 -8.65 6.61
C ALA A 41 -9.23 -10.09 7.08
N PRO A 42 -10.50 -10.54 7.25
CA PRO A 42 -10.84 -11.80 7.89
C PRO A 42 -10.07 -13.01 7.37
N THR A 43 -9.85 -13.07 6.07
CA THR A 43 -9.27 -14.24 5.42
C THR A 43 -7.75 -14.26 5.42
N ILE A 44 -7.08 -13.16 5.79
CA ILE A 44 -5.62 -13.00 5.91
C ILE A 44 -4.83 -13.68 4.78
N MET A 45 -5.37 -13.63 3.56
CA MET A 45 -4.89 -14.44 2.43
C MET A 45 -3.46 -14.11 2.01
N ASP A 46 -3.05 -12.87 2.25
CA ASP A 46 -1.65 -12.46 2.15
C ASP A 46 -0.77 -13.21 3.14
N VAL A 47 -1.14 -13.23 4.42
CA VAL A 47 -0.40 -13.96 5.47
C VAL A 47 -0.35 -15.45 5.17
N LYS A 48 -1.47 -16.06 4.79
CA LYS A 48 -1.54 -17.49 4.43
C LYS A 48 -0.65 -17.81 3.24
N HIS A 49 -0.72 -17.01 2.19
CA HIS A 49 0.11 -17.14 1.01
C HIS A 49 1.59 -17.05 1.36
N LEU A 50 1.99 -16.05 2.14
CA LEU A 50 3.37 -15.86 2.56
C LEU A 50 3.88 -16.95 3.51
N ALA A 51 3.02 -17.51 4.36
CA ALA A 51 3.35 -18.67 5.18
C ALA A 51 3.59 -19.91 4.33
N ARG A 52 2.69 -20.19 3.37
CA ARG A 52 2.85 -21.32 2.44
C ARG A 52 4.07 -21.17 1.53
N SER A 53 4.42 -19.94 1.15
CA SER A 53 5.64 -19.62 0.41
C SER A 53 6.91 -19.58 1.29
N GLY A 54 6.80 -19.92 2.59
CA GLY A 54 7.93 -20.06 3.51
C GLY A 54 8.55 -18.74 3.98
N TYR A 55 7.85 -17.62 3.85
CA TYR A 55 8.30 -16.31 4.37
C TYR A 55 7.85 -16.08 5.81
N ILE A 56 6.65 -16.53 6.16
CA ILE A 56 6.09 -16.40 7.51
C ILE A 56 6.11 -17.77 8.18
N LYS A 57 6.57 -17.81 9.44
CA LYS A 57 6.55 -19.05 10.22
C LYS A 57 5.17 -19.26 10.83
N PHE A 58 4.59 -20.43 10.60
CA PHE A 58 3.33 -20.86 11.23
C PHE A 58 3.61 -22.00 12.22
N GLU A 59 3.45 -21.74 13.52
CA GLU A 59 3.66 -22.73 14.58
C GLU A 59 2.68 -22.49 15.75
N ASP A 60 2.27 -23.57 16.42
CA ASP A 60 1.32 -23.52 17.54
C ASP A 60 0.03 -22.77 17.20
N SER A 61 -0.46 -22.96 15.97
CA SER A 61 -1.62 -22.25 15.41
C SER A 61 -1.44 -20.73 15.27
N VAL A 62 -0.21 -20.20 15.32
CA VAL A 62 0.12 -18.76 15.24
C VAL A 62 1.02 -18.44 14.04
N TYR A 63 0.69 -17.38 13.31
CA TYR A 63 1.60 -16.73 12.35
C TYR A 63 2.58 -15.82 13.10
N LYS A 64 3.80 -16.31 13.32
CA LYS A 64 4.82 -15.62 14.12
C LYS A 64 5.34 -14.38 13.42
N GLY A 65 5.60 -13.33 14.20
CA GLY A 65 6.07 -12.04 13.67
C GLY A 65 5.02 -11.27 12.87
N VAL A 66 3.76 -11.72 12.84
CA VAL A 66 2.68 -11.06 12.10
C VAL A 66 1.81 -10.23 13.03
N VAL A 67 1.63 -8.96 12.68
CA VAL A 67 0.78 -8.01 13.38
C VAL A 67 -0.32 -7.52 12.45
N GLY A 68 -1.57 -7.74 12.85
CA GLY A 68 -2.75 -7.25 12.14
C GLY A 68 -3.37 -6.05 12.86
N ILE A 69 -3.75 -5.03 12.11
CA ILE A 69 -4.46 -3.85 12.62
C ILE A 69 -5.78 -3.63 11.86
N THR A 70 -6.88 -3.35 12.54
CA THR A 70 -8.18 -3.04 11.89
C THR A 70 -8.83 -1.81 12.52
N LYS A 71 -9.59 -1.04 11.72
CA LYS A 71 -10.42 0.08 12.22
C LYS A 71 -11.81 -0.37 12.67
N ASP A 72 -12.18 -1.62 12.41
CA ASP A 72 -13.54 -2.10 12.59
C ASP A 72 -13.63 -3.05 13.80
N GLU A 73 -14.26 -2.57 14.86
CA GLU A 73 -14.56 -3.34 16.08
C GLU A 73 -15.76 -4.28 15.90
N LYS A 74 -16.61 -4.03 14.90
CA LYS A 74 -17.99 -4.54 14.81
C LYS A 74 -18.14 -5.87 14.08
N HIS A 75 -17.20 -6.27 13.21
CA HIS A 75 -17.40 -7.50 12.41
C HIS A 75 -16.78 -8.78 13.02
N GLY A 76 -16.75 -8.90 14.36
CA GLY A 76 -16.35 -10.15 15.02
C GLY A 76 -14.87 -10.57 14.80
N TYR A 77 -14.05 -9.67 14.26
CA TYR A 77 -12.61 -9.89 13.99
C TYR A 77 -11.80 -10.37 15.21
N PRO A 78 -12.07 -9.91 16.46
CA PRO A 78 -11.37 -10.44 17.63
C PRO A 78 -11.77 -11.89 17.99
N LEU A 79 -13.05 -12.25 17.79
CA LEU A 79 -13.57 -13.59 18.08
C LEU A 79 -12.93 -14.64 17.16
N ALA A 80 -12.87 -14.32 15.88
CA ALA A 80 -12.20 -15.10 14.86
C ALA A 80 -10.76 -15.51 15.18
N ILE A 81 -10.00 -14.59 15.76
CA ILE A 81 -8.59 -14.77 16.11
C ILE A 81 -8.47 -15.59 17.42
N SER A 82 -9.52 -15.59 18.25
CA SER A 82 -9.58 -16.31 19.52
C SER A 82 -9.96 -17.80 19.40
N GLU A 83 -10.60 -18.23 18.31
CA GLU A 83 -11.15 -19.60 18.15
C GLU A 83 -10.13 -20.68 17.68
N GLY A 84 -8.83 -20.37 17.63
CA GLY A 84 -7.79 -21.40 17.87
C GLY A 84 -7.09 -22.08 16.69
N LYS A 85 -7.29 -21.67 15.42
CA LYS A 85 -6.36 -22.04 14.33
C LYS A 85 -6.10 -20.87 13.37
N GLY A 86 -4.83 -20.51 13.18
CA GLY A 86 -4.45 -19.47 12.23
C GLY A 86 -4.46 -18.05 12.80
N ARG A 87 -4.14 -17.87 14.08
CA ARG A 87 -4.14 -16.53 14.70
C ARG A 87 -2.89 -15.74 14.36
N LEU A 88 -3.01 -14.42 14.29
CA LEU A 88 -1.84 -13.54 14.21
C LEU A 88 -1.14 -13.50 15.57
N GLU A 89 0.15 -13.17 15.57
CA GLU A 89 0.91 -13.03 16.81
C GLU A 89 0.41 -11.87 17.66
N LEU A 90 0.02 -10.76 17.00
CA LEU A 90 -0.68 -9.65 17.64
C LEU A 90 -1.80 -9.15 16.73
N PHE A 91 -2.92 -8.82 17.34
CA PHE A 91 -4.03 -8.16 16.67
C PHE A 91 -4.44 -6.93 17.46
N LYS A 92 -4.58 -5.79 16.77
CA LYS A 92 -4.99 -4.52 17.37
C LYS A 92 -6.17 -3.93 16.64
N ILE A 93 -7.05 -3.31 17.43
CA ILE A 93 -8.14 -2.50 16.92
C ILE A 93 -7.76 -1.03 17.07
N GLY A 94 -7.91 -0.27 15.99
CA GLY A 94 -7.54 1.14 15.88
C GLY A 94 -6.79 1.44 14.59
N GLU A 95 -6.54 2.74 14.39
CA GLU A 95 -5.66 3.23 13.34
C GLU A 95 -4.20 3.17 13.81
N ALA A 96 -3.25 2.91 12.91
CA ALA A 96 -1.85 2.75 13.29
C ALA A 96 -1.30 3.99 14.02
N HIS A 97 -1.64 5.18 13.52
CA HIS A 97 -1.23 6.43 14.14
C HIS A 97 -1.76 6.59 15.56
N ALA A 98 -3.00 6.15 15.83
CA ALA A 98 -3.60 6.25 17.14
C ALA A 98 -2.89 5.32 18.14
N LEU A 99 -2.55 4.08 17.71
CA LEU A 99 -1.78 3.13 18.51
C LEU A 99 -0.37 3.68 18.83
N ILE A 100 0.28 4.33 17.86
CA ILE A 100 1.61 4.93 18.03
C ILE A 100 1.54 6.17 18.96
N ASP A 101 0.58 7.06 18.73
CA ASP A 101 0.40 8.28 19.54
C ASP A 101 0.05 7.94 21.00
N ALA A 102 -0.78 6.91 21.21
CA ALA A 102 -1.13 6.39 22.53
C ALA A 102 0.02 5.64 23.22
N LYS A 103 1.12 5.37 22.50
CA LYS A 103 2.28 4.60 22.96
C LYS A 103 1.89 3.20 23.44
N GLU A 104 1.03 2.52 22.68
CA GLU A 104 0.62 1.14 22.93
C GLU A 104 1.84 0.21 22.91
N LYS A 105 2.30 -0.18 24.11
CA LYS A 105 3.60 -0.83 24.30
C LYS A 105 3.72 -2.15 23.53
N ASP A 106 2.72 -3.01 23.62
CA ASP A 106 2.72 -4.31 22.94
C ASP A 106 2.72 -4.20 21.41
N PHE A 107 2.20 -3.11 20.84
CA PHE A 107 2.33 -2.80 19.42
C PHE A 107 3.72 -2.24 19.09
N LEU A 108 4.22 -1.28 19.88
CA LEU A 108 5.52 -0.65 19.64
C LEU A 108 6.69 -1.63 19.80
N ASP A 109 6.57 -2.59 20.73
CA ASP A 109 7.56 -3.66 20.97
C ASP A 109 7.68 -4.64 19.77
N LYS A 110 6.79 -4.56 18.78
CA LYS A 110 6.85 -5.37 17.55
C LYS A 110 7.67 -4.75 16.44
N PHE A 111 8.03 -3.48 16.54
CA PHE A 111 8.92 -2.85 15.56
C PHE A 111 10.38 -3.30 15.78
N PRO A 112 11.18 -3.43 14.69
CA PRO A 112 10.84 -3.11 13.31
C PRO A 112 10.12 -4.23 12.55
N PHE A 113 9.43 -3.85 11.47
CA PHE A 113 8.83 -4.77 10.51
C PHE A 113 9.69 -4.92 9.25
N ASP A 114 9.94 -6.14 8.80
CA ASP A 114 10.62 -6.38 7.52
C ASP A 114 9.75 -6.00 6.33
N VAL A 115 8.45 -6.21 6.47
CA VAL A 115 7.47 -5.94 5.42
C VAL A 115 6.24 -5.27 6.04
N ILE A 116 5.83 -4.17 5.44
CA ILE A 116 4.65 -3.40 5.84
C ILE A 116 3.69 -3.37 4.67
N ASN A 117 2.48 -3.88 4.86
CA ASN A 117 1.40 -3.86 3.88
C ASN A 117 0.30 -2.87 4.28
N LEU A 118 0.31 -1.71 3.63
CA LEU A 118 -0.68 -0.65 3.79
C LEU A 118 -1.73 -0.74 2.69
N ASP A 119 -2.61 -1.73 2.83
CA ASP A 119 -3.69 -2.03 1.90
C ASP A 119 -4.89 -1.07 2.06
N TYR A 120 -4.66 0.23 1.85
CA TYR A 120 -5.73 1.21 1.87
C TYR A 120 -6.59 1.05 0.60
N CYS A 121 -7.59 0.17 0.65
CA CYS A 121 -8.60 0.03 -0.41
C CYS A 121 -9.50 1.27 -0.58
N ASN A 122 -9.15 2.39 0.07
CA ASN A 122 -9.73 3.73 -0.05
C ASN A 122 -8.64 4.71 -0.51
N TYR A 123 -9.00 5.98 -0.68
CA TYR A 123 -8.01 7.00 -1.02
C TYR A 123 -7.06 7.22 0.16
N ILE A 124 -5.74 7.21 -0.08
CA ILE A 124 -4.76 7.69 0.91
C ILE A 124 -4.87 9.19 1.16
N PHE A 125 -5.68 9.93 0.40
CA PHE A 125 -5.91 11.37 0.57
C PHE A 125 -7.41 11.62 0.66
N GLY A 126 -7.83 12.55 1.54
CA GLY A 126 -9.25 12.82 1.77
C GLY A 126 -10.00 13.16 0.48
N GLN A 127 -11.29 12.83 0.43
CA GLN A 127 -12.17 13.14 -0.72
C GLN A 127 -12.60 14.63 -0.75
N ASN A 128 -12.28 15.37 0.30
CA ASN A 128 -12.59 16.79 0.42
C ASN A 128 -11.32 17.60 0.18
N ASN A 129 -11.45 18.80 -0.39
CA ASN A 129 -10.37 19.81 -0.49
C ASN A 129 -9.95 20.36 0.90
N ASN A 130 -10.15 19.57 1.95
CA ASN A 130 -9.79 19.94 3.29
C ASN A 130 -8.28 19.73 3.45
N PRO A 131 -7.52 20.75 3.90
CA PRO A 131 -6.07 20.67 4.08
C PRO A 131 -5.61 19.63 5.12
N PHE A 132 -6.51 18.96 5.84
CA PHE A 132 -6.11 17.90 6.78
C PHE A 132 -5.47 16.72 6.05
N VAL A 133 -4.25 16.40 6.47
CA VAL A 133 -3.55 15.14 6.19
C VAL A 133 -4.50 14.00 6.52
N SER A 134 -4.73 13.09 5.57
CA SER A 134 -5.58 11.94 5.85
C SER A 134 -4.97 11.11 6.98
N ASN A 135 -5.79 10.46 7.79
CA ASN A 135 -5.31 9.53 8.82
C ASN A 135 -4.40 8.43 8.22
N ASN A 136 -4.61 8.04 6.96
CA ASN A 136 -3.78 7.07 6.26
C ASN A 136 -2.36 7.59 5.96
N LEU A 137 -2.19 8.89 5.71
CA LEU A 137 -0.85 9.48 5.56
C LEU A 137 -0.17 9.66 6.91
N LYS A 138 -0.95 10.00 7.94
CA LYS A 138 -0.44 10.08 9.31
C LYS A 138 0.06 8.70 9.76
N ASP A 139 -0.68 7.63 9.44
CA ASP A 139 -0.24 6.25 9.65
C ASP A 139 1.10 5.98 8.93
N ILE A 140 1.19 6.28 7.62
CA ILE A 140 2.43 6.08 6.84
C ILE A 140 3.61 6.78 7.52
N SER A 141 3.46 8.06 7.85
CA SER A 141 4.53 8.87 8.44
C SER A 141 4.96 8.34 9.81
N LEU A 142 4.01 8.03 10.70
CA LEU A 142 4.34 7.53 12.03
C LEU A 142 4.94 6.12 12.00
N ILE A 143 4.47 5.25 11.10
CA ILE A 143 5.07 3.92 10.91
C ILE A 143 6.52 4.05 10.42
N ILE A 144 6.80 4.89 9.43
CA ILE A 144 8.17 5.10 8.92
C ILE A 144 9.06 5.71 10.01
N ASN A 145 8.56 6.69 10.76
CA ASN A 145 9.27 7.25 11.92
C ASN A 145 9.59 6.17 12.96
N GLN A 146 8.63 5.30 13.26
CA GLN A 146 8.82 4.23 14.22
C GLN A 146 9.85 3.18 13.72
N GLN A 147 9.83 2.83 12.43
CA GLN A 147 10.89 2.01 11.82
C GLN A 147 12.29 2.61 12.01
N ARG A 148 12.40 3.94 11.84
CA ARG A 148 13.67 4.65 12.04
C ARG A 148 14.12 4.63 13.49
N ARG A 149 13.20 4.85 14.44
CA ARG A 149 13.50 4.81 15.88
C ARG A 149 14.02 3.45 16.34
N THR A 150 13.52 2.37 15.73
CA THR A 150 14.00 1.01 15.99
C THR A 150 15.18 0.59 15.11
N GLN A 151 15.83 1.56 14.45
CA GLN A 151 17.05 1.36 13.64
C GLN A 151 16.88 0.33 12.53
N CYS A 152 15.69 0.25 11.91
CA CYS A 152 15.48 -0.59 10.75
C CYS A 152 16.34 -0.10 9.58
N ASP A 153 17.18 -0.98 9.03
CA ASP A 153 18.11 -0.67 7.93
C ASP A 153 17.50 -0.93 6.54
N GLU A 154 16.47 -1.76 6.47
CA GLU A 154 15.91 -2.26 5.22
C GLU A 154 14.52 -2.85 5.47
N PHE A 155 13.54 -2.47 4.65
CA PHE A 155 12.20 -3.04 4.68
C PHE A 155 11.51 -2.94 3.31
N ILE A 156 10.43 -3.70 3.14
CA ILE A 156 9.53 -3.60 2.00
C ILE A 156 8.26 -2.87 2.42
N LEU A 157 7.85 -1.87 1.63
CA LEU A 157 6.56 -1.20 1.79
C LEU A 157 5.66 -1.57 0.62
N PHE A 158 4.56 -2.25 0.92
CA PHE A 158 3.42 -2.37 0.02
C PHE A 158 2.41 -1.29 0.34
N LEU A 159 1.93 -0.63 -0.70
CA LEU A 159 0.89 0.38 -0.61
C LEU A 159 -0.16 0.08 -1.66
N THR A 160 -1.40 -0.09 -1.22
CA THR A 160 -2.55 -0.10 -2.12
C THR A 160 -3.29 1.23 -1.97
N THR A 161 -3.74 1.82 -3.07
CA THR A 161 -4.69 2.92 -3.01
C THR A 161 -5.65 2.95 -4.18
N ARG A 162 -6.82 3.56 -3.96
CA ARG A 162 -7.73 3.91 -5.04
C ARG A 162 -7.25 5.12 -5.81
N THR A 163 -7.41 5.06 -7.12
CA THR A 163 -6.82 6.03 -8.04
C THR A 163 -7.81 6.55 -9.08
N ASP A 164 -9.08 6.13 -9.00
CA ASP A 164 -10.16 6.48 -9.94
C ASP A 164 -10.05 7.91 -10.52
N ARG A 165 -10.08 7.99 -11.85
CA ARG A 165 -9.97 9.25 -12.59
C ARG A 165 -11.28 10.04 -12.62
N THR A 166 -12.43 9.34 -12.56
CA THR A 166 -13.75 9.88 -12.92
C THR A 166 -14.73 9.91 -11.76
N LYS A 167 -15.40 11.07 -11.65
CA LYS A 167 -16.62 11.29 -10.85
C LYS A 167 -17.74 10.41 -11.39
N ALA A 168 -17.88 9.17 -10.92
CA ALA A 168 -19.09 8.42 -11.22
C ALA A 168 -20.28 9.10 -10.51
N GLN A 169 -21.32 9.50 -11.25
CA GLN A 169 -22.58 9.89 -10.64
C GLN A 169 -23.22 8.68 -9.96
N VAL A 170 -23.38 8.75 -8.64
CA VAL A 170 -24.27 7.86 -7.89
C VAL A 170 -25.26 8.75 -7.16
N GLY A 171 -26.37 9.09 -7.83
CA GLY A 171 -27.37 10.01 -7.30
C GLY A 171 -26.92 11.48 -7.28
N SER A 172 -27.40 12.25 -6.28
CA SER A 172 -27.26 13.72 -6.19
C SER A 172 -26.00 14.24 -5.47
N ARG A 173 -25.04 13.37 -5.11
CA ARG A 173 -23.78 13.80 -4.48
C ARG A 173 -22.60 13.48 -5.41
N GLU A 174 -22.07 14.50 -6.06
CA GLU A 174 -20.80 14.43 -6.79
C GLU A 174 -19.63 14.38 -5.80
N LYS A 175 -18.71 13.41 -6.02
CA LYS A 175 -17.23 13.54 -5.94
C LYS A 175 -16.61 12.15 -5.90
N ILE A 176 -16.07 11.68 -7.02
CA ILE A 176 -15.26 10.46 -7.05
C ILE A 176 -14.00 10.75 -7.87
N GLY A 177 -12.84 10.57 -7.23
CA GLY A 177 -11.51 10.96 -7.71
C GLY A 177 -10.70 11.58 -6.56
N PHE A 178 -9.38 11.70 -6.74
CA PHE A 178 -8.55 12.47 -5.81
C PHE A 178 -9.05 13.93 -5.70
N ALA A 179 -8.89 14.54 -4.53
CA ALA A 179 -9.15 15.97 -4.36
C ALA A 179 -8.25 16.81 -5.29
N ASP A 180 -8.79 17.91 -5.83
CA ASP A 180 -8.06 18.75 -6.80
C ASP A 180 -6.76 19.31 -6.20
N ASN A 181 -6.79 19.69 -4.93
CA ASN A 181 -5.60 20.15 -4.21
C ASN A 181 -4.51 19.06 -4.16
N PHE A 182 -4.89 17.80 -4.00
CA PHE A 182 -3.93 16.70 -4.01
C PHE A 182 -3.34 16.47 -5.40
N LEU A 183 -4.16 16.54 -6.45
CA LEU A 183 -3.65 16.51 -7.83
C LEU A 183 -2.70 17.70 -8.10
N GLY A 184 -2.99 18.86 -7.52
CA GLY A 184 -2.07 20.02 -7.50
C GLY A 184 -0.75 19.69 -6.83
N ASP A 185 -0.77 19.17 -5.60
CA ASP A 185 0.42 18.78 -4.85
C ASP A 185 1.28 17.75 -5.61
N LEU A 186 0.65 16.77 -6.26
CA LEU A 186 1.37 15.80 -7.08
C LEU A 186 2.05 16.47 -8.28
N LYS A 187 1.36 17.41 -8.96
CA LYS A 187 1.96 18.17 -10.07
C LYS A 187 3.15 18.98 -9.61
N ASP A 188 3.01 19.69 -8.49
CA ASP A 188 4.05 20.57 -7.96
C ASP A 188 5.29 19.77 -7.56
N ARG A 189 5.12 18.61 -6.92
CA ARG A 189 6.25 17.73 -6.55
C ARG A 189 7.00 17.18 -7.76
N ILE A 190 6.29 16.82 -8.83
CA ILE A 190 6.92 16.38 -10.08
C ILE A 190 7.65 17.56 -10.73
N ASN A 191 7.01 18.72 -10.85
CA ASN A 191 7.61 19.94 -11.41
C ASN A 191 8.89 20.34 -10.67
N LEU A 192 8.87 20.37 -9.33
CA LEU A 192 10.03 20.68 -8.51
C LEU A 192 11.20 19.74 -8.79
N ASN A 193 10.95 18.46 -9.02
CA ASN A 193 12.00 17.51 -9.35
C ASN A 193 12.50 17.64 -10.79
N ILE A 194 11.64 17.98 -11.74
CA ILE A 194 12.07 18.36 -13.10
C ILE A 194 13.00 19.58 -13.04
N GLN A 195 12.69 20.57 -12.21
CA GLN A 195 13.51 21.78 -12.08
C GLN A 195 14.85 21.51 -11.39
N ASN A 196 14.84 20.74 -10.30
CA ASN A 196 15.97 20.66 -9.37
C ASN A 196 16.80 19.37 -9.47
N ASN A 197 16.32 18.31 -10.13
CA ASN A 197 17.02 17.02 -10.24
C ASN A 197 17.29 16.70 -11.73
N SER A 198 18.53 16.89 -12.16
CA SER A 198 18.94 16.69 -13.57
C SER A 198 18.73 15.26 -14.07
N THR A 199 18.97 14.26 -13.22
CA THR A 199 18.74 12.85 -13.54
C THR A 199 17.26 12.54 -13.72
N PHE A 200 16.41 13.02 -12.79
CA PHE A 200 14.96 12.89 -12.90
C PHE A 200 14.45 13.59 -14.17
N ARG A 201 14.86 14.85 -14.39
CA ARG A 201 14.50 15.63 -15.58
C ARG A 201 14.85 14.89 -16.88
N SER A 202 16.07 14.37 -16.99
CA SER A 202 16.51 13.64 -18.19
C SER A 202 15.64 12.41 -18.46
N LYS A 203 15.37 11.60 -17.43
CA LYS A 203 14.51 10.41 -17.58
C LYS A 203 13.07 10.77 -17.89
N TYR A 204 12.55 11.83 -17.26
CA TYR A 204 11.20 12.33 -17.51
C TYR A 204 11.06 12.77 -18.96
N HIS A 205 11.99 13.58 -19.48
CA HIS A 205 11.97 14.00 -20.88
C HIS A 205 12.16 12.84 -21.86
N LYS A 206 12.97 11.83 -21.52
CA LYS A 206 13.11 10.62 -22.34
C LYS A 206 11.81 9.82 -22.41
N LEU A 207 11.09 9.66 -21.29
CA LEU A 207 9.85 8.90 -21.24
C LEU A 207 8.68 9.64 -21.90
N PHE A 208 8.58 10.95 -21.68
CA PHE A 208 7.42 11.76 -22.06
C PHE A 208 7.69 12.79 -23.15
N ALA A 209 8.81 12.69 -23.86
CA ALA A 209 9.17 13.57 -24.99
C ALA A 209 9.04 15.08 -24.68
N GLY A 210 9.27 15.50 -23.44
CA GLY A 210 9.15 16.91 -23.07
C GLY A 210 7.75 17.41 -22.72
N GLU A 211 6.73 16.55 -22.70
CA GLU A 211 5.37 16.92 -22.30
C GLU A 211 5.33 17.54 -20.90
N SER A 212 4.44 18.52 -20.70
CA SER A 212 4.26 19.16 -19.39
C SER A 212 3.58 18.22 -18.40
N VAL A 213 3.83 18.42 -17.10
CA VAL A 213 3.16 17.64 -16.05
C VAL A 213 1.63 17.78 -16.11
N ALA A 214 1.12 18.93 -16.54
CA ALA A 214 -0.32 19.14 -16.75
C ALA A 214 -0.88 18.27 -17.89
N ASN A 215 -0.15 18.15 -19.00
CA ASN A 215 -0.53 17.30 -20.12
C ASN A 215 -0.44 15.82 -19.76
N ILE A 216 0.56 15.42 -18.98
CA ILE A 216 0.68 14.04 -18.49
C ILE A 216 -0.46 13.71 -17.52
N ALA A 217 -0.81 14.62 -16.61
CA ALA A 217 -1.95 14.44 -15.72
C ALA A 217 -3.28 14.27 -16.47
N SER A 218 -3.45 14.89 -17.63
CA SER A 218 -4.68 14.79 -18.44
C SER A 218 -4.66 13.65 -19.46
N SER A 219 -3.53 13.33 -20.08
CA SER A 219 -3.47 12.32 -21.15
C SER A 219 -3.00 10.94 -20.66
N LYS A 220 -2.16 10.91 -19.62
CA LYS A 220 -1.46 9.73 -19.07
C LYS A 220 -1.61 9.70 -17.55
N TYR A 221 -2.87 9.74 -17.11
CA TYR A 221 -3.25 9.94 -15.71
C TYR A 221 -2.71 8.84 -14.77
N ASN A 222 -2.69 7.59 -15.22
CA ASN A 222 -2.21 6.47 -14.40
C ASN A 222 -0.71 6.58 -14.13
N GLU A 223 0.06 6.96 -15.15
CA GLU A 223 1.49 7.23 -15.07
C GLU A 223 1.74 8.45 -14.17
N PHE A 224 0.97 9.52 -14.34
CA PHE A 224 1.02 10.71 -13.50
C PHE A 224 0.83 10.37 -12.01
N VAL A 225 -0.24 9.63 -11.68
CA VAL A 225 -0.56 9.25 -10.29
C VAL A 225 0.53 8.37 -9.70
N ASN A 226 1.01 7.38 -10.45
CA ASN A 226 2.07 6.48 -10.01
C ASN A 226 3.35 7.25 -9.67
N ILE A 227 3.81 8.12 -10.59
CA ILE A 227 4.98 8.99 -10.34
C ILE A 227 4.73 9.85 -9.11
N GLY A 228 3.59 10.57 -9.06
CA GLY A 228 3.27 11.50 -7.98
C GLY A 228 3.27 10.84 -6.60
N ILE A 229 2.67 9.66 -6.46
CA ILE A 229 2.66 8.92 -5.19
C ILE A 229 4.07 8.48 -4.80
N VAL A 230 4.87 7.94 -5.73
CA VAL A 230 6.28 7.60 -5.42
C VAL A 230 7.04 8.83 -4.94
N LYS A 231 6.85 10.00 -5.57
CA LYS A 231 7.49 11.25 -5.13
C LYS A 231 7.09 11.63 -3.71
N LEU A 232 5.80 11.58 -3.42
CA LEU A 232 5.31 11.89 -2.08
C LEU A 232 5.90 10.95 -1.02
N LEU A 233 5.93 9.64 -1.29
CA LEU A 233 6.53 8.66 -0.39
C LEU A 233 8.04 8.85 -0.26
N SER A 234 8.73 9.18 -1.36
CA SER A 234 10.17 9.44 -1.35
C SER A 234 10.53 10.58 -0.40
N MET A 235 9.71 11.63 -0.35
CA MET A 235 9.91 12.73 0.59
C MET A 235 9.71 12.30 2.05
N GLU A 236 8.67 11.52 2.33
CA GLU A 236 8.41 11.01 3.68
C GLU A 236 9.56 10.13 4.16
N LEU A 237 9.99 9.19 3.30
CA LEU A 237 11.13 8.32 3.56
C LEU A 237 12.41 9.11 3.78
N ALA A 238 12.71 10.08 2.93
CA ALA A 238 13.90 10.92 3.05
C ALA A 238 13.91 11.75 4.35
N SER A 239 12.74 12.16 4.85
CA SER A 239 12.63 12.85 6.14
C SER A 239 13.08 11.99 7.34
N GLN A 240 13.09 10.67 7.17
CA GLN A 240 13.51 9.67 8.15
C GLN A 240 14.82 8.96 7.74
N ASP A 241 15.62 9.59 6.87
CA ASP A 241 16.88 9.08 6.30
C ASP A 241 16.76 7.78 5.46
N TYR A 242 15.56 7.45 4.98
CA TYR A 242 15.35 6.32 4.08
C TYR A 242 15.41 6.71 2.60
N GLY A 243 15.84 5.77 1.77
CA GLY A 243 15.80 5.87 0.31
C GLY A 243 15.09 4.70 -0.36
N ILE A 244 14.51 4.94 -1.55
CA ILE A 244 13.93 3.89 -2.39
C ILE A 244 15.03 3.30 -3.29
N VAL A 245 15.33 2.03 -3.10
CA VAL A 245 16.31 1.28 -3.90
C VAL A 245 15.68 0.73 -5.18
N ASP A 246 14.42 0.28 -5.07
CA ASP A 246 13.63 -0.21 -6.18
C ASP A 246 12.14 0.01 -5.92
N CYS A 247 11.36 0.22 -6.97
CA CYS A 247 9.91 0.36 -6.86
C CYS A 247 9.20 -0.13 -8.11
N THR A 248 8.04 -0.75 -7.93
CA THR A 248 7.18 -1.22 -9.02
C THR A 248 5.73 -0.95 -8.66
N ALA A 249 4.86 -0.85 -9.67
CA ALA A 249 3.44 -0.76 -9.46
C ALA A 249 2.65 -1.66 -10.41
N THR A 250 1.51 -2.17 -9.95
CA THR A 250 0.54 -2.91 -10.73
C THR A 250 -0.85 -2.32 -10.52
N TRP A 251 -1.54 -2.06 -11.62
CA TRP A 251 -2.92 -1.61 -11.61
C TRP A 251 -3.87 -2.78 -11.62
N LEU A 252 -4.81 -2.78 -10.69
CA LEU A 252 -5.96 -3.67 -10.68
C LEU A 252 -7.17 -2.88 -11.14
N ILE A 253 -7.59 -3.12 -12.39
CA ILE A 253 -8.70 -2.44 -13.03
C ILE A 253 -9.96 -3.29 -12.88
N ARG A 254 -11.00 -2.73 -12.28
CA ARG A 254 -12.26 -3.44 -11.97
C ARG A 254 -13.35 -2.91 -12.88
N ASP A 255 -13.77 -3.75 -13.82
CA ASP A 255 -14.46 -3.22 -14.98
C ASP A 255 -15.93 -2.86 -14.70
N GLU A 256 -16.75 -3.60 -13.93
CA GLU A 256 -18.16 -3.19 -13.71
C GLU A 256 -18.81 -3.68 -12.38
N VAL A 257 -19.64 -2.81 -11.78
CA VAL A 257 -20.54 -2.98 -10.61
C VAL A 257 -19.90 -2.90 -9.21
N LYS A 258 -20.42 -1.97 -8.39
CA LYS A 258 -19.90 -1.50 -7.08
C LYS A 258 -19.50 -2.61 -6.08
N PRO A 259 -18.52 -2.33 -5.16
CA PRO A 259 -17.76 -1.09 -4.99
C PRO A 259 -16.23 -1.28 -5.10
N GLN A 260 -15.74 -2.26 -5.86
CA GLN A 260 -14.29 -2.41 -6.05
C GLN A 260 -13.90 -1.57 -7.27
N ARG A 261 -13.25 -0.43 -7.03
CA ARG A 261 -12.83 0.52 -8.06
C ARG A 261 -11.35 0.31 -8.41
N ASP A 262 -10.76 1.11 -9.29
CA ASP A 262 -9.38 0.92 -9.73
C ASP A 262 -8.41 1.08 -8.55
N LEU A 263 -7.56 0.07 -8.36
CA LEU A 263 -6.57 0.01 -7.29
C LEU A 263 -5.16 0.03 -7.89
N LEU A 264 -4.35 0.95 -7.39
CA LEU A 264 -2.91 0.97 -7.61
C LEU A 264 -2.23 0.20 -6.47
N HIS A 265 -1.56 -0.89 -6.80
CA HIS A 265 -0.71 -1.62 -5.88
C HIS A 265 0.75 -1.26 -6.15
N MET A 266 1.45 -0.76 -5.15
CA MET A 266 2.85 -0.36 -5.23
C MET A 266 3.69 -1.23 -4.30
N ALA A 267 4.89 -1.57 -4.74
CA ALA A 267 5.90 -2.23 -3.94
C ALA A 267 7.16 -1.38 -3.97
N LEU A 268 7.67 -1.05 -2.78
CA LEU A 268 8.86 -0.24 -2.60
C LEU A 268 9.85 -1.05 -1.77
N HIS A 269 11.09 -1.12 -2.26
CA HIS A 269 12.22 -1.63 -1.50
C HIS A 269 12.96 -0.44 -0.90
N VAL A 270 12.88 -0.33 0.43
CA VAL A 270 13.40 0.79 1.18
C VAL A 270 14.64 0.36 1.95
N LYS A 271 15.69 1.20 1.92
CA LYS A 271 16.88 1.02 2.75
C LYS A 271 17.24 2.31 3.45
N ASP A 272 17.83 2.19 4.63
CA ASP A 272 18.53 3.27 5.30
C ASP A 272 19.60 3.79 4.34
N GLY A 273 19.49 5.07 4.02
CA GLY A 273 20.45 5.73 3.19
C GLY A 273 21.51 6.36 4.09
N ASN A 274 22.77 6.23 3.69
CA ASN A 274 23.73 7.32 3.83
C ASN A 274 23.27 8.51 2.96
N VAL A 275 22.08 9.05 3.25
CA VAL A 275 21.59 10.30 2.68
C VAL A 275 22.41 11.39 3.35
N THR A 276 23.11 12.21 2.57
CA THR A 276 23.80 13.39 3.11
C THR A 276 22.74 14.24 3.80
N LYS A 277 22.76 14.24 5.15
CA LYS A 277 21.82 14.97 5.99
C LYS A 277 21.69 16.41 5.49
N VAL A 278 20.46 16.85 5.27
CA VAL A 278 20.10 18.25 5.49
C VAL A 278 18.81 18.23 6.28
N GLY A 279 18.90 18.64 7.55
CA GLY A 279 18.00 18.23 8.63
C GLY A 279 16.52 18.57 8.45
N ALA A 280 15.66 17.65 8.88
CA ALA A 280 14.23 17.88 9.07
C ALA A 280 13.94 18.21 10.54
N ARG A 281 13.16 19.28 10.78
CA ARG A 281 12.42 19.46 12.03
C ARG A 281 10.97 19.81 11.70
N GLU A 282 10.06 18.99 12.26
CA GLU A 282 8.61 19.15 12.42
C GLU A 282 7.66 18.78 11.27
N LEU A 283 6.56 18.09 11.64
CA LEU A 283 5.41 17.69 10.80
C LEU A 283 4.62 18.87 10.20
N SER A 284 4.77 20.08 10.75
CA SER A 284 4.15 21.33 10.27
C SER A 284 4.66 21.79 8.90
N SER A 285 5.69 21.14 8.38
CA SER A 285 6.43 21.50 7.19
C SER A 285 6.08 20.68 5.93
N PHE A 286 5.04 19.84 6.01
CA PHE A 286 4.52 19.07 4.88
C PHE A 286 4.27 19.99 3.68
N GLY A 287 5.06 19.85 2.60
CA GLY A 287 4.92 20.64 1.37
C GLY A 287 5.81 21.88 1.21
N ARG A 288 6.87 22.09 2.01
CA ARG A 288 7.72 23.29 1.88
C ARG A 288 9.23 23.07 1.70
N TYR A 289 9.68 21.88 1.35
CA TYR A 289 11.12 21.61 1.24
C TYR A 289 11.62 21.23 -0.15
N TYR A 290 12.78 21.80 -0.48
CA TYR A 290 13.53 21.67 -1.74
C TYR A 290 14.69 20.68 -1.54
N TYR A 291 14.51 19.38 -1.80
CA TYR A 291 15.59 18.40 -1.67
C TYR A 291 15.70 17.46 -2.87
N LEU A 292 16.93 17.01 -3.16
CA LEU A 292 17.23 16.02 -4.19
C LEU A 292 16.77 14.63 -3.75
N GLU A 293 15.53 14.28 -4.08
CA GLU A 293 14.97 12.96 -3.82
C GLU A 293 15.61 11.91 -4.74
N ARG A 294 16.69 11.26 -4.28
CA ARG A 294 17.26 10.08 -4.95
C ARG A 294 16.35 8.87 -4.75
N GLY A 295 16.16 8.07 -5.81
CA GLY A 295 15.31 6.89 -5.81
C GLY A 295 13.96 7.09 -6.51
N ALA A 296 13.45 8.33 -6.53
CA ALA A 296 12.24 8.66 -7.27
C ALA A 296 12.38 8.47 -8.79
N GLU A 297 13.58 8.58 -9.33
CA GLU A 297 13.85 8.31 -10.73
C GLU A 297 13.73 6.82 -11.10
N LYS A 298 13.67 5.91 -10.11
CA LYS A 298 13.46 4.47 -10.32
C LYS A 298 12.09 4.18 -10.89
N ILE A 299 11.06 4.94 -10.51
CA ILE A 299 9.72 4.73 -11.09
C ILE A 299 9.71 5.11 -12.58
N LEU A 300 10.49 6.10 -13.00
CA LEU A 300 10.63 6.47 -14.41
C LEU A 300 11.36 5.40 -15.21
N GLU A 301 12.43 4.81 -14.66
CA GLU A 301 13.10 3.64 -15.27
C GLU A 301 12.11 2.49 -15.43
N ARG A 302 11.36 2.19 -14.37
CA ARG A 302 10.39 1.08 -14.37
C ARG A 302 9.24 1.29 -15.33
N LEU A 303 8.75 2.52 -15.47
CA LEU A 303 7.78 2.87 -16.51
C LEU A 303 8.36 2.69 -17.92
N GLN A 304 9.61 3.09 -18.16
CA GLN A 304 10.29 2.89 -19.45
C GLN A 304 10.48 1.41 -19.79
N ASP A 305 10.80 0.59 -18.80
CA ASP A 305 11.06 -0.85 -18.97
C ASP A 305 9.78 -1.69 -19.03
N GLY A 306 8.59 -1.07 -19.03
CA GLY A 306 7.31 -1.79 -18.98
C GLY A 306 7.05 -2.50 -17.66
N GLY A 307 7.77 -2.14 -16.60
CA GLY A 307 7.63 -2.69 -15.25
C GLY A 307 6.34 -2.27 -14.54
N VAL A 308 5.53 -1.39 -15.13
CA VAL A 308 4.18 -1.10 -14.63
C VAL A 308 3.17 -1.90 -15.45
N THR A 309 2.49 -2.81 -14.78
CA THR A 309 1.53 -3.73 -15.41
C THR A 309 0.10 -3.39 -15.01
N SER A 310 -0.85 -3.82 -15.83
CA SER A 310 -2.27 -3.75 -15.52
C SER A 310 -2.85 -5.15 -15.59
N VAL A 311 -3.67 -5.48 -14.60
CA VAL A 311 -4.49 -6.68 -14.54
C VAL A 311 -5.93 -6.20 -14.51
N THR A 312 -6.74 -6.63 -15.47
CA THR A 312 -8.12 -6.14 -15.60
C THR A 312 -9.10 -7.26 -15.37
N GLU A 313 -10.20 -6.94 -14.70
CA GLU A 313 -11.23 -7.92 -14.40
C GLU A 313 -11.83 -8.53 -15.67
N LYS A 314 -12.18 -7.72 -16.67
CA LYS A 314 -12.79 -8.20 -17.91
C LYS A 314 -11.88 -9.14 -18.70
N LYS A 315 -10.57 -8.88 -18.69
CA LYS A 315 -9.60 -9.62 -19.51
C LYS A 315 -9.04 -10.83 -18.78
N ASP A 316 -8.71 -10.68 -17.50
CA ASP A 316 -7.83 -11.61 -16.81
C ASP A 316 -8.55 -12.51 -15.81
N LYS A 317 -9.74 -12.12 -15.32
CA LYS A 317 -10.42 -12.83 -14.23
C LYS A 317 -10.62 -14.31 -14.51
N LYS A 318 -11.31 -14.66 -15.60
CA LYS A 318 -11.59 -16.08 -15.94
C LYS A 318 -10.31 -16.93 -16.02
N LYS A 319 -9.30 -16.41 -16.72
CA LYS A 319 -8.01 -17.08 -16.86
C LYS A 319 -7.34 -17.30 -15.49
N LEU A 320 -7.37 -16.29 -14.62
CA LEU A 320 -6.78 -16.37 -13.29
C LEU A 320 -7.61 -17.23 -12.33
N GLU A 321 -8.94 -17.31 -12.49
CA GLU A 321 -9.79 -18.26 -11.77
C GLU A 321 -9.41 -19.70 -12.13
N GLU A 322 -9.21 -19.99 -13.41
CA GLU A 322 -8.76 -21.32 -13.87
C GLU A 322 -7.36 -21.65 -13.36
N LEU A 323 -6.44 -20.67 -13.35
CA LEU A 323 -5.05 -20.87 -12.94
C LEU A 323 -4.88 -20.96 -11.41
N LEU A 324 -5.57 -20.10 -10.66
CA LEU A 324 -5.35 -19.88 -9.23
C LEU A 324 -6.50 -20.37 -8.36
N GLY A 325 -7.65 -20.74 -8.93
CA GLY A 325 -8.85 -21.09 -8.18
C GLY A 325 -8.63 -22.25 -7.20
N HIS A 326 -7.93 -23.30 -7.64
CA HIS A 326 -7.57 -24.42 -6.75
C HIS A 326 -6.67 -23.95 -5.59
N TYR A 327 -5.65 -23.17 -5.90
CA TYR A 327 -4.72 -22.64 -4.91
C TYR A 327 -5.42 -21.73 -3.89
N ILE A 328 -6.30 -20.86 -4.35
CA ILE A 328 -7.10 -19.98 -3.48
C ILE A 328 -8.02 -20.83 -2.61
N LYS A 329 -8.67 -21.85 -3.17
CA LYS A 329 -9.52 -22.77 -2.41
C LYS A 329 -8.75 -23.49 -1.31
N GLU A 330 -7.57 -24.03 -1.62
CA GLU A 330 -6.69 -24.66 -0.62
C GLU A 330 -6.31 -23.67 0.49
N LEU A 331 -5.88 -22.44 0.15
CA LEU A 331 -5.56 -21.44 1.17
C LEU A 331 -6.76 -21.07 2.05
N ARG A 332 -7.98 -21.08 1.49
CA ARG A 332 -9.20 -20.89 2.28
C ARG A 332 -9.43 -22.04 3.24
N GLU A 333 -9.23 -23.27 2.80
CA GLU A 333 -9.45 -24.49 3.58
C GLU A 333 -8.35 -24.74 4.63
N ASP A 334 -7.12 -24.24 4.40
CA ASP A 334 -5.96 -24.41 5.28
C ASP A 334 -6.14 -23.78 6.68
N THR A 335 -7.05 -22.82 6.87
CA THR A 335 -7.47 -22.37 8.21
C THR A 335 -8.92 -21.87 8.22
N PHE A 336 -9.59 -21.89 9.38
CA PHE A 336 -11.00 -21.50 9.54
C PHE A 336 -11.39 -20.22 8.78
N GLU A 337 -12.48 -20.31 8.03
CA GLU A 337 -13.18 -19.12 7.54
C GLU A 337 -14.06 -18.57 8.65
N ILE A 338 -13.87 -17.30 8.95
CA ILE A 338 -14.76 -16.57 9.83
C ILE A 338 -16.05 -16.33 9.04
N ARG A 339 -17.12 -17.02 9.40
CA ARG A 339 -18.45 -16.62 8.93
C ARG A 339 -18.77 -15.28 9.58
N VAL A 340 -18.60 -14.19 8.83
CA VAL A 340 -19.10 -12.88 9.23
C VAL A 340 -20.63 -13.02 9.33
N PRO A 341 -21.25 -12.84 10.51
CA PRO A 341 -22.71 -12.89 10.62
C PRO A 341 -23.32 -11.83 9.68
N GLU A 342 -24.29 -12.22 8.85
CA GLU A 342 -24.87 -11.33 7.83
C GLU A 342 -25.59 -10.11 8.43
N SER A 343 -25.89 -10.13 9.73
CA SER A 343 -26.36 -9.00 10.50
C SER A 343 -26.16 -9.29 11.99
N LEU A 344 -25.67 -8.30 12.74
CA LEU A 344 -25.93 -8.26 14.18
C LEU A 344 -27.41 -7.85 14.35
N PRO A 345 -28.19 -8.48 15.25
CA PRO A 345 -29.50 -7.95 15.63
C PRO A 345 -29.32 -6.52 16.13
N GLU A 346 -30.25 -5.63 15.73
CA GLU A 346 -30.26 -4.20 16.07
C GLU A 346 -30.15 -3.91 17.57
#